data_AF-A0A967C2G8-F1
#
_entry.id   AF-A0A967C2G8-F1
#
_cell.length_a   1.000
_cell.length_b   1.000
_cell.length_c   1.000
_cell.angle_alpha   90.00
_cell.angle_beta   90.00
_cell.angle_gamma   90.00
#
_symmetry.space_group_name_H-M   'P 1'
#
loop_
_entity.id
_entity.type
_entity.pdbx_description
1 polymer ?
#
loop_
_entity_poly.entity_id
_entity_poly.type
_entity_poly.pdbx_seq_one_letter_code
_entity_poly.pdbx_strand_id
1 'polypeptide(L)'
;MPGSLSRFWAVVLTLAVMAAGCTSVVTVGRRVLPKPKPKPVPVSVLVFDTAGNAVSLADITIAGEPVGNGEEFGVLPEDFPLTVTVSADGYHPTSLSVAEPPQTPVRVRLAPVVFQGRIVTASGDALSDATVRLGDLGTTTGADGTFELLPAVAGTVSVERPAWMPVEVEWDGAETLLEITLEPRIVRATHAIMWLPGKDLWEPFLDLASRTEINAMVLDIKDESGLIAHRSEVPLALEVGAVAGSYALDE
;
A
#
# COMPACT_ATOMS: atom_id res chain seq x y z
N MET A 1 -103.30 67.58 24.56
CA MET A 1 -102.43 68.74 24.88
C MET A 1 -100.99 68.26 24.93
N PRO A 2 -100.01 69.08 24.52
CA PRO A 2 -99.60 69.51 23.17
C PRO A 2 -98.62 68.48 22.54
N GLY A 3 -98.20 68.47 21.26
CA GLY A 3 -98.02 69.52 20.26
C GLY A 3 -96.52 69.83 20.07
N SER A 4 -95.94 69.52 18.90
CA SER A 4 -94.89 70.25 18.13
C SER A 4 -94.06 69.28 17.26
N LEU A 5 -94.22 69.26 15.93
CA LEU A 5 -93.55 70.13 14.93
C LEU A 5 -92.02 69.92 14.85
N SER A 6 -91.52 69.36 13.75
CA SER A 6 -90.73 70.11 12.76
C SER A 6 -90.29 69.25 11.56
N ARG A 7 -90.17 69.94 10.42
CA ARG A 7 -89.77 69.53 9.06
C ARG A 7 -88.24 69.57 8.90
N PHE A 8 -87.65 68.86 7.92
CA PHE A 8 -86.84 69.39 6.79
C PHE A 8 -85.84 68.37 6.15
N TRP A 9 -86.00 68.17 4.83
CA TRP A 9 -85.01 68.16 3.71
C TRP A 9 -83.86 67.13 3.51
N ALA A 10 -83.94 66.48 2.33
CA ALA A 10 -82.97 66.30 1.23
C ALA A 10 -81.60 65.59 1.43
N VAL A 11 -81.27 64.64 0.54
CA VAL A 11 -80.29 64.78 -0.58
C VAL A 11 -80.14 63.45 -1.33
N VAL A 12 -80.08 63.55 -2.66
CA VAL A 12 -79.83 62.50 -3.66
C VAL A 12 -78.33 62.20 -3.75
N LEU A 13 -77.94 60.93 -3.91
CA LEU A 13 -76.61 60.58 -4.45
C LEU A 13 -76.72 59.43 -5.46
N THR A 14 -76.37 59.75 -6.70
CA THR A 14 -76.24 58.84 -7.85
C THR A 14 -74.83 58.22 -7.83
N LEU A 15 -74.71 56.91 -8.03
CA LEU A 15 -73.42 56.30 -8.41
C LEU A 15 -73.64 55.19 -9.44
N ALA A 16 -73.10 55.40 -10.63
CA ALA A 16 -73.07 54.45 -11.74
C ALA A 16 -71.78 53.62 -11.68
N VAL A 17 -71.87 52.32 -11.96
CA VAL A 17 -70.70 51.46 -12.24
C VAL A 17 -70.95 50.67 -13.53
N MET A 18 -70.04 50.84 -14.49
CA MET A 18 -69.98 50.23 -15.81
C MET A 18 -69.02 49.02 -15.82
N ALA A 19 -69.47 47.96 -16.49
CA ALA A 19 -68.81 46.89 -17.27
C ALA A 19 -67.35 46.45 -17.01
N ALA A 20 -67.14 45.13 -16.97
CA ALA A 20 -66.14 44.39 -17.78
C ALA A 20 -66.29 42.86 -17.61
N GLY A 21 -66.80 42.16 -18.62
CA GLY A 21 -66.78 40.70 -18.68
C GLY A 21 -65.54 40.23 -19.46
N CYS A 22 -64.51 39.75 -18.76
CA CYS A 22 -63.39 39.04 -19.37
C CYS A 22 -63.63 37.53 -19.27
N THR A 23 -63.92 36.89 -20.41
CA THR A 23 -63.83 35.43 -20.56
C THR A 23 -62.37 35.04 -20.71
N SER A 24 -61.79 34.38 -19.70
CA SER A 24 -60.46 33.77 -19.81
C SER A 24 -60.62 32.29 -20.17
N VAL A 25 -60.23 31.91 -21.38
CA VAL A 25 -59.99 30.51 -21.76
C VAL A 25 -58.65 30.10 -21.14
N VAL A 26 -58.69 29.15 -20.20
CA VAL A 26 -57.48 28.55 -19.62
C VAL A 26 -57.04 27.40 -20.52
N THR A 27 -56.01 27.62 -21.34
CA THR A 27 -55.31 26.55 -22.03
C THR A 27 -54.37 25.87 -21.04
N VAL A 28 -54.75 24.70 -20.52
CA VAL A 28 -53.85 23.87 -19.69
C VAL A 28 -52.78 23.30 -20.62
N GLY A 29 -51.61 23.95 -20.65
CA GLY A 29 -50.42 23.37 -21.27
C GLY A 29 -50.12 22.03 -20.62
N ARG A 30 -49.93 20.98 -21.43
CA ARG A 30 -49.40 19.69 -20.96
C ARG A 30 -48.10 19.96 -20.19
N ARG A 31 -48.16 19.94 -18.86
CA ARG A 31 -46.96 19.78 -18.05
C ARG A 31 -46.39 18.41 -18.40
N VAL A 32 -45.27 18.39 -19.10
CA VAL A 32 -44.43 17.20 -19.16
C VAL A 32 -43.99 16.98 -17.73
N LEU A 33 -44.57 15.98 -17.07
CA LEU A 33 -44.09 15.55 -15.77
C LEU A 33 -42.61 15.19 -15.94
N PRO A 34 -41.70 15.71 -15.10
CA PRO A 34 -40.33 15.22 -15.13
C PRO A 34 -40.38 13.70 -14.96
N LYS A 35 -39.67 12.97 -15.83
CA LYS A 35 -39.57 11.51 -15.70
C LYS A 35 -39.20 11.21 -14.25
N PRO A 36 -39.86 10.22 -13.60
CA PRO A 36 -39.46 9.80 -12.26
C PRO A 36 -37.95 9.61 -12.25
N LYS A 37 -37.25 10.17 -11.26
CA LYS A 37 -35.83 9.84 -11.10
C LYS A 37 -35.74 8.32 -10.99
N PRO A 38 -34.87 7.67 -11.78
CA PRO A 38 -34.66 6.24 -11.70
C PRO A 38 -34.42 5.82 -10.25
N LYS A 39 -35.01 4.71 -9.81
CA LYS A 39 -34.79 4.22 -8.44
C LYS A 39 -33.37 3.67 -8.37
N PRO A 40 -32.58 4.06 -7.36
CA PRO A 40 -31.23 3.54 -7.24
C PRO A 40 -31.27 2.02 -7.05
N VAL A 41 -30.57 1.27 -7.91
CA VAL A 41 -30.45 -0.18 -7.79
C VAL A 41 -29.21 -0.48 -6.94
N PRO A 42 -29.36 -1.00 -5.71
CA PRO A 42 -28.21 -1.38 -4.91
C PRO A 42 -27.54 -2.59 -5.56
N VAL A 43 -26.23 -2.48 -5.82
CA VAL A 43 -25.42 -3.53 -6.41
C VAL A 43 -24.19 -3.75 -5.55
N SER A 44 -23.98 -5.00 -5.16
CA SER A 44 -22.73 -5.43 -4.53
C SER A 44 -21.73 -5.80 -5.63
N VAL A 45 -20.51 -5.26 -5.53
CA VAL A 45 -19.38 -5.67 -6.35
C VAL A 45 -18.45 -6.50 -5.46
N LEU A 46 -18.12 -7.70 -5.91
CA LEU A 46 -17.18 -8.58 -5.22
C LEU A 46 -15.93 -8.73 -6.07
N VAL A 47 -14.78 -8.36 -5.52
CA VAL A 47 -13.49 -8.37 -6.21
C VAL A 47 -12.67 -9.54 -5.73
N PHE A 48 -12.22 -10.35 -6.68
CA PHE A 48 -11.36 -11.51 -6.43
C PHE A 48 -10.12 -11.47 -7.32
N ASP A 49 -9.06 -12.15 -6.92
CA ASP A 49 -7.96 -12.46 -7.82
C ASP A 49 -8.30 -13.66 -8.73
N THR A 50 -7.36 -14.03 -9.60
CA THR A 50 -7.46 -15.21 -10.47
C THR A 50 -7.43 -16.53 -9.69
N ALA A 51 -6.85 -16.57 -8.48
CA ALA A 51 -6.86 -17.71 -7.58
C ALA A 51 -8.16 -17.86 -6.77
N GLY A 52 -9.01 -16.82 -6.76
CA GLY A 52 -10.28 -16.77 -6.03
C GLY A 52 -10.20 -16.15 -4.63
N ASN A 53 -9.06 -15.57 -4.23
CA ASN A 53 -8.95 -14.82 -2.98
C ASN A 53 -9.65 -13.47 -3.12
N ALA A 54 -10.27 -12.99 -2.04
CA ALA A 54 -10.89 -11.67 -2.04
C ALA A 54 -9.82 -10.55 -2.03
N VAL A 55 -10.06 -9.48 -2.79
CA VAL A 55 -9.19 -8.29 -2.83
C VAL A 55 -9.89 -7.16 -2.08
N SER A 56 -9.44 -6.87 -0.87
CA SER A 56 -10.15 -6.00 0.09
C SER A 56 -9.92 -4.49 -0.09
N LEU A 57 -8.87 -4.07 -0.81
CA LEU A 57 -8.49 -2.67 -1.03
C LEU A 57 -8.55 -2.30 -2.52
N ALA A 58 -9.62 -2.71 -3.21
CA ALA A 58 -9.83 -2.35 -4.60
C ALA A 58 -10.64 -1.06 -4.71
N ASP A 59 -10.15 -0.11 -5.50
CA ASP A 59 -10.90 1.07 -5.92
C ASP A 59 -11.91 0.70 -6.99
N ILE A 60 -13.17 1.08 -6.78
CA ILE A 60 -14.27 0.77 -7.68
C ILE A 60 -14.82 2.08 -8.26
N THR A 61 -14.95 2.12 -9.59
CA THR A 61 -15.64 3.20 -10.30
C THR A 61 -16.77 2.64 -11.15
N ILE A 62 -17.92 3.30 -11.13
CA ILE A 62 -19.13 2.91 -11.85
C ILE A 62 -19.54 4.09 -12.73
N ALA A 63 -19.60 3.88 -14.04
CA ALA A 63 -19.84 4.94 -15.02
C ALA A 63 -18.88 6.14 -14.86
N GLY A 64 -17.66 5.88 -14.37
CA GLY A 64 -16.63 6.90 -14.10
C GLY A 64 -16.71 7.55 -12.71
N GLU A 65 -17.73 7.25 -11.91
CA GLU A 65 -17.89 7.80 -10.57
C GLU A 65 -17.33 6.84 -9.51
N PRO A 66 -16.51 7.31 -8.55
CA PRO A 66 -16.01 6.48 -7.46
C PRO A 66 -17.15 6.09 -6.51
N VAL A 67 -17.20 4.82 -6.15
CA VAL A 67 -18.28 4.27 -5.30
C VAL A 67 -17.80 3.77 -3.94
N GLY A 68 -16.50 3.56 -3.78
CA GLY A 68 -15.90 3.07 -2.54
C GLY A 68 -14.84 2.00 -2.77
N ASN A 69 -14.47 1.33 -1.68
CA ASN A 69 -13.35 0.40 -1.63
C ASN A 69 -13.84 -1.00 -1.25
N GLY A 70 -13.47 -2.03 -2.01
CA GLY A 70 -13.76 -3.43 -1.62
C GLY A 70 -15.25 -3.75 -1.49
N GLU A 71 -15.65 -4.66 -0.57
CA GLU A 71 -16.98 -5.28 -0.37
C GLU A 71 -18.17 -4.33 -0.09
N GLU A 72 -18.14 -3.10 -0.60
CA GLU A 72 -19.12 -2.06 -0.39
C GLU A 72 -20.26 -2.13 -1.41
N PHE A 73 -21.44 -1.64 -1.01
CA PHE A 73 -22.61 -1.53 -1.87
C PHE A 73 -22.49 -0.30 -2.77
N GLY A 74 -22.24 -0.50 -4.05
CA GLY A 74 -22.39 0.54 -5.07
C GLY A 74 -23.86 0.72 -5.46
N VAL A 75 -24.23 1.91 -5.91
CA VAL A 75 -25.54 2.13 -6.56
C VAL A 75 -25.29 2.22 -8.06
N LEU A 76 -25.88 1.30 -8.84
CA LEU A 76 -25.86 1.42 -10.30
C LEU A 76 -26.93 2.43 -10.74
N PRO A 77 -26.60 3.36 -11.67
CA PRO A 77 -27.59 4.07 -12.45
C PRO A 77 -28.56 3.09 -13.14
N GLU A 78 -29.81 3.49 -13.38
CA GLU A 78 -30.73 2.70 -14.24
C GLU A 78 -30.41 2.85 -15.74
N ASP A 79 -29.41 3.66 -16.10
CA ASP A 79 -28.95 3.85 -17.48
C ASP A 79 -27.89 2.79 -17.82
N PHE A 80 -28.35 1.68 -18.41
CA PHE A 80 -27.52 0.58 -18.90
C PHE A 80 -27.34 0.64 -20.44
N PRO A 81 -26.26 0.07 -21.01
CA PRO A 81 -25.15 -0.60 -20.35
C PRO A 81 -24.24 0.38 -19.61
N LEU A 82 -23.59 -0.08 -18.56
CA LEU A 82 -22.62 0.71 -17.80
C LEU A 82 -21.30 -0.02 -17.62
N THR A 83 -20.23 0.75 -17.44
CA THR A 83 -18.89 0.23 -17.19
C THR A 83 -18.59 0.26 -15.71
N VAL A 84 -18.21 -0.90 -15.16
CA VAL A 84 -17.60 -1.03 -13.83
C VAL A 84 -16.10 -1.19 -14.04
N THR A 85 -15.29 -0.28 -13.51
CA THR A 85 -13.83 -0.39 -13.54
C THR A 85 -13.34 -0.60 -12.12
N VAL A 86 -12.46 -1.58 -11.96
CA VAL A 86 -11.86 -1.95 -10.68
C VAL A 86 -10.34 -1.93 -10.82
N SER A 87 -9.67 -1.29 -9.87
CA SER A 87 -8.21 -1.26 -9.75
C SER A 87 -7.79 -1.59 -8.33
N ALA A 88 -6.63 -2.20 -8.17
CA ALA A 88 -6.02 -2.46 -6.85
C ALA A 88 -4.50 -2.49 -7.02
N ASP A 89 -3.77 -2.07 -5.98
CA ASP A 89 -2.31 -2.15 -5.97
C ASP A 89 -1.84 -3.59 -6.18
N GLY A 90 -0.89 -3.77 -7.09
CA GLY A 90 -0.34 -5.07 -7.45
C GLY A 90 -1.23 -5.89 -8.39
N TYR A 91 -2.25 -5.28 -8.98
CA TYR A 91 -3.13 -5.91 -9.96
C TYR A 91 -3.32 -5.06 -11.21
N HIS A 92 -3.58 -5.71 -12.35
CA HIS A 92 -3.99 -5.01 -13.57
C HIS A 92 -5.44 -4.50 -13.45
N PRO A 93 -5.69 -3.21 -13.71
CA PRO A 93 -7.04 -2.67 -13.75
C PRO A 93 -7.93 -3.43 -14.74
N THR A 94 -9.18 -3.67 -14.37
CA THR A 94 -10.14 -4.42 -15.19
C THR A 94 -11.44 -3.63 -15.33
N SER A 95 -12.00 -3.62 -16.53
CA SER A 95 -13.31 -3.03 -16.82
C SER A 95 -14.29 -4.10 -17.29
N LEU A 96 -15.50 -4.07 -16.75
CA LEU A 96 -16.62 -4.95 -17.10
C LEU A 96 -17.80 -4.10 -17.58
N SER A 97 -18.41 -4.51 -18.70
CA SER A 97 -19.68 -3.94 -19.16
C SER A 97 -20.84 -4.72 -18.55
N VAL A 98 -21.68 -4.04 -17.79
CA VAL A 98 -22.92 -4.57 -17.22
C VAL A 98 -24.06 -4.11 -18.11
N ALA A 99 -24.70 -5.04 -18.81
CA ALA A 99 -25.71 -4.73 -19.82
C ALA A 99 -27.11 -4.43 -19.25
N GLU A 100 -27.42 -4.97 -18.08
CA GLU A 100 -28.73 -4.87 -17.42
C GLU A 100 -28.55 -4.87 -15.89
N PRO A 101 -29.54 -4.38 -15.11
CA PRO A 101 -29.49 -4.42 -13.66
C PRO A 101 -29.21 -5.85 -13.13
N PRO A 102 -28.08 -6.07 -12.45
CA PRO A 102 -27.69 -7.40 -12.02
C PRO A 102 -28.57 -7.86 -10.84
N GLN A 103 -29.04 -9.11 -10.91
CA GLN A 103 -29.84 -9.74 -9.83
C GLN A 103 -28.96 -10.40 -8.75
N THR A 104 -27.66 -10.54 -9.04
CA THR A 104 -26.64 -11.09 -8.15
C THR A 104 -25.45 -10.13 -8.06
N PRO A 105 -24.60 -10.23 -7.03
CA PRO A 105 -23.39 -9.42 -6.96
C PRO A 105 -22.55 -9.53 -8.24
N VAL A 106 -22.06 -8.39 -8.72
CA VAL A 106 -21.16 -8.31 -9.86
C VAL A 106 -19.80 -8.82 -9.39
N ARG A 107 -19.32 -9.92 -9.98
CA ARG A 107 -18.01 -10.49 -9.64
C ARG A 107 -16.96 -10.03 -10.62
N VAL A 108 -15.91 -9.39 -10.11
CA VAL A 108 -14.77 -8.94 -10.90
C VAL A 108 -13.54 -9.76 -10.51
N ARG A 109 -12.79 -10.22 -11.51
CA ARG A 109 -11.53 -10.94 -11.31
C ARG A 109 -10.38 -10.07 -11.79
N LEU A 110 -9.43 -9.80 -10.90
CA LEU A 110 -8.22 -9.06 -11.21
C LEU A 110 -7.06 -10.03 -11.46
N ALA A 111 -6.29 -9.77 -12.52
CA ALA A 111 -5.02 -10.47 -12.75
C ALA A 111 -3.92 -9.79 -11.93
N PRO A 112 -3.14 -10.53 -11.11
CA PRO A 112 -2.05 -9.95 -10.35
C PRO A 112 -0.90 -9.54 -11.28
N VAL A 113 -0.21 -8.48 -10.93
CA VAL A 113 1.10 -8.16 -11.50
C VAL A 113 2.10 -9.16 -10.92
N VAL A 114 2.88 -9.78 -11.81
CA VAL A 114 3.85 -10.81 -11.45
C VAL A 114 5.24 -10.25 -11.57
N PHE A 115 5.97 -10.18 -10.45
CA PHE A 115 7.39 -9.89 -10.46
C PHE A 115 8.18 -11.21 -10.54
N GLN A 116 8.86 -11.42 -11.65
CA GLN A 116 9.71 -12.59 -11.87
C GLN A 116 11.16 -12.16 -12.05
N GLY A 117 12.06 -12.98 -11.53
CA GLY A 117 13.49 -12.71 -11.67
C GLY A 117 14.37 -13.93 -11.48
N ARG A 118 15.66 -13.71 -11.65
CA ARG A 118 16.70 -14.72 -11.46
C ARG A 118 17.89 -14.11 -10.74
N ILE A 119 18.39 -14.80 -9.73
CA ILE A 119 19.58 -14.41 -8.98
C ILE A 119 20.77 -15.23 -9.47
N VAL A 120 21.85 -14.55 -9.83
CA VAL A 120 23.04 -15.16 -10.43
C VAL A 120 24.33 -14.69 -9.76
N THR A 121 25.41 -15.44 -9.98
CA THR A 121 26.78 -15.00 -9.71
C THR A 121 27.29 -14.09 -10.82
N ALA A 122 28.45 -13.45 -10.60
CA ALA A 122 29.14 -12.70 -11.66
C ALA A 122 29.57 -13.56 -12.87
N SER A 123 29.65 -14.89 -12.72
CA SER A 123 29.88 -15.84 -13.82
C SER A 123 28.60 -16.25 -14.56
N GLY A 124 27.42 -15.83 -14.09
CA GLY A 124 26.11 -16.18 -14.65
C GLY A 124 25.52 -17.48 -14.09
N ASP A 125 26.15 -18.08 -13.07
CA ASP A 125 25.66 -19.29 -12.43
C ASP A 125 24.45 -18.97 -11.54
N ALA A 126 23.46 -19.86 -11.52
CA ALA A 126 22.27 -19.70 -10.69
C ALA A 126 22.59 -19.72 -9.19
N LEU A 127 21.92 -18.87 -8.42
CA LEU A 127 21.98 -18.86 -6.96
C LEU A 127 20.64 -19.23 -6.33
N SER A 128 20.59 -20.44 -5.78
CA SER A 128 19.47 -20.91 -4.93
C SER A 128 19.54 -20.36 -3.51
N ASP A 129 18.42 -20.42 -2.81
CA ASP A 129 18.30 -20.08 -1.38
C ASP A 129 18.65 -18.61 -1.07
N ALA A 130 18.57 -17.72 -2.06
CA ALA A 130 18.58 -16.29 -1.84
C ALA A 130 17.19 -15.84 -1.41
N THR A 131 17.11 -15.09 -0.32
CA THR A 131 15.85 -14.46 0.13
C THR A 131 15.64 -13.19 -0.68
N VAL A 132 14.51 -13.11 -1.38
CA VAL A 132 14.09 -11.94 -2.17
C VAL A 132 12.88 -11.33 -1.50
N ARG A 133 12.89 -10.00 -1.30
CA ARG A 133 11.76 -9.25 -0.74
C ARG A 133 11.42 -8.03 -1.58
N LEU A 134 10.13 -7.74 -1.66
CA LEU A 134 9.56 -6.55 -2.30
C LEU A 134 8.38 -6.07 -1.45
N GLY A 135 8.57 -4.99 -0.70
CA GLY A 135 7.60 -4.59 0.33
C GLY A 135 7.36 -5.71 1.35
N ASP A 136 6.10 -6.08 1.54
CA ASP A 136 5.69 -7.19 2.43
C ASP A 136 5.79 -8.57 1.77
N LEU A 137 6.01 -8.64 0.45
CA LEU A 137 6.18 -9.90 -0.25
C LEU A 137 7.61 -10.43 -0.06
N GLY A 138 7.72 -11.75 0.09
CA GLY A 138 9.01 -12.41 0.22
C GLY A 138 8.98 -13.86 -0.25
N THR A 139 10.09 -14.30 -0.84
CA THR A 139 10.29 -15.67 -1.31
C THR A 139 11.76 -16.05 -1.25
N THR A 140 12.08 -17.31 -1.52
CA THR A 140 13.44 -17.81 -1.69
C THR A 140 13.64 -18.36 -3.09
N THR A 141 14.79 -18.10 -3.70
CA THR A 141 15.09 -18.60 -5.04
C THR A 141 15.15 -20.12 -5.12
N GLY A 142 14.63 -20.67 -6.23
CA GLY A 142 14.73 -22.09 -6.56
C GLY A 142 16.14 -22.52 -6.97
N ALA A 143 16.30 -23.80 -7.30
CA ALA A 143 17.58 -24.40 -7.68
C ALA A 143 18.22 -23.77 -8.95
N ASP A 144 17.40 -23.21 -9.83
CA ASP A 144 17.81 -22.50 -11.06
C ASP A 144 18.01 -20.98 -10.84
N GLY A 145 17.92 -20.53 -9.59
CA GLY A 145 18.05 -19.14 -9.17
C GLY A 145 16.80 -18.31 -9.42
N THR A 146 15.72 -18.89 -9.93
CA THR A 146 14.49 -18.15 -10.25
C THR A 146 13.64 -17.89 -9.02
N PHE A 147 12.85 -16.81 -9.08
CA PHE A 147 11.84 -16.49 -8.08
C PHE A 147 10.65 -15.80 -8.73
N GLU A 148 9.52 -15.82 -8.04
CA GLU A 148 8.28 -15.17 -8.43
C GLU A 148 7.60 -14.57 -7.20
N LEU A 149 7.12 -13.33 -7.31
CA LEU A 149 6.35 -12.62 -6.29
C LEU A 149 5.09 -12.03 -6.93
N LEU A 150 3.94 -12.25 -6.29
CA LEU A 150 2.65 -11.69 -6.66
C LEU A 150 1.75 -11.54 -5.41
N PRO A 151 0.81 -10.59 -5.38
CA PRO A 151 0.58 -9.49 -6.32
C PRO A 151 1.60 -8.34 -6.12
N ALA A 152 2.51 -8.12 -7.08
CA ALA A 152 3.68 -7.28 -6.87
C ALA A 152 3.43 -5.79 -7.18
N VAL A 153 3.90 -4.90 -6.30
CA VAL A 153 3.89 -3.44 -6.48
C VAL A 153 5.31 -2.97 -6.73
N ALA A 154 5.51 -2.06 -7.69
CA ALA A 154 6.81 -1.48 -7.98
C ALA A 154 7.48 -0.89 -6.73
N GLY A 155 8.80 -1.02 -6.64
CA GLY A 155 9.59 -0.51 -5.52
C GLY A 155 10.94 -1.21 -5.35
N THR A 156 11.57 -0.99 -4.20
CA THR A 156 12.88 -1.54 -3.88
C THR A 156 12.79 -3.04 -3.57
N VAL A 157 13.55 -3.82 -4.34
CA VAL A 157 13.76 -5.25 -4.15
C VAL A 157 15.04 -5.43 -3.33
N SER A 158 14.95 -6.13 -2.20
CA SER A 158 16.14 -6.55 -1.43
C SER A 158 16.41 -8.03 -1.63
N VAL A 159 17.68 -8.37 -1.86
CA VAL A 159 18.13 -9.74 -2.04
C VAL A 159 19.25 -10.03 -1.04
N GLU A 160 19.07 -11.08 -0.25
CA GLU A 160 20.02 -11.51 0.76
C GLU A 160 20.33 -12.99 0.66
N ARG A 161 21.60 -13.36 0.86
CA ARG A 161 22.02 -14.75 0.96
C ARG A 161 23.25 -14.87 1.87
N PRO A 162 23.31 -15.84 2.81
CA PRO A 162 24.50 -16.05 3.62
C PRO A 162 25.76 -16.24 2.77
N ALA A 163 26.87 -15.62 3.18
CA ALA A 163 28.14 -15.57 2.46
C ALA A 163 28.12 -14.77 1.13
N TRP A 164 27.09 -13.97 0.87
CA TRP A 164 27.02 -13.02 -0.25
C TRP A 164 26.77 -11.60 0.28
N MET A 165 27.14 -10.61 -0.53
CA MET A 165 26.79 -9.22 -0.26
C MET A 165 25.30 -9.01 -0.57
N PRO A 166 24.52 -8.37 0.33
CA PRO A 166 23.14 -8.03 0.04
C PRO A 166 23.10 -6.98 -1.07
N VAL A 167 22.04 -7.02 -1.87
CA VAL A 167 21.82 -6.05 -2.96
C VAL A 167 20.40 -5.51 -2.86
N GLU A 168 20.27 -4.21 -3.11
CA GLU A 168 18.99 -3.53 -3.32
C GLU A 168 18.90 -3.05 -4.77
N VAL A 169 17.77 -3.32 -5.43
CA VAL A 169 17.50 -2.93 -6.82
C VAL A 169 16.11 -2.33 -6.91
N GLU A 170 15.94 -1.25 -7.67
CA GLU A 170 14.61 -0.73 -7.98
C GLU A 170 13.94 -1.55 -9.08
N TRP A 171 12.71 -2.00 -8.84
CA TRP A 171 11.85 -2.62 -9.84
C TRP A 171 10.68 -1.68 -10.16
N ASP A 172 10.51 -1.35 -11.43
CA ASP A 172 9.56 -0.34 -11.93
C ASP A 172 8.17 -0.90 -12.24
N GLY A 173 7.92 -2.19 -11.93
CA GLY A 173 6.68 -2.86 -12.27
C GLY A 173 6.71 -3.58 -13.63
N ALA A 174 7.86 -3.60 -14.33
CA ALA A 174 7.97 -4.31 -15.60
C ALA A 174 7.78 -5.83 -15.44
N GLU A 175 6.99 -6.43 -16.34
CA GLU A 175 6.76 -7.89 -16.41
C GLU A 175 7.93 -8.67 -17.01
N THR A 176 8.99 -7.98 -17.45
CA THR A 176 10.20 -8.63 -17.94
C THR A 176 10.99 -9.24 -16.78
N LEU A 177 11.52 -10.45 -16.99
CA LEU A 177 12.38 -11.11 -16.02
C LEU A 177 13.58 -10.23 -15.66
N LEU A 178 13.74 -9.94 -14.37
CA LEU A 178 14.88 -9.19 -13.85
C LEU A 178 16.01 -10.14 -13.42
N GLU A 179 17.19 -9.97 -14.01
CA GLU A 179 18.40 -10.69 -13.56
C GLU A 179 19.19 -9.83 -12.56
N ILE A 180 19.45 -10.35 -11.37
CA ILE A 180 20.18 -9.67 -10.30
C ILE A 180 21.45 -10.47 -9.99
N THR A 181 22.60 -9.81 -10.03
CA THR A 181 23.89 -10.42 -9.69
C THR A 181 24.22 -10.18 -8.22
N LEU A 182 24.57 -11.24 -7.49
CA LEU A 182 25.17 -11.11 -6.16
C LEU A 182 26.69 -11.28 -6.23
N GLU A 183 27.39 -10.59 -5.35
CA GLU A 183 28.83 -10.75 -5.14
C GLU A 183 29.12 -11.60 -3.89
N PRO A 184 30.08 -12.53 -3.91
CA PRO A 184 30.46 -13.28 -2.72
C PRO A 184 31.02 -12.36 -1.64
N ARG A 185 30.67 -12.63 -0.38
CA ARG A 185 31.30 -11.97 0.77
C ARG A 185 32.63 -12.66 1.07
N ILE A 186 33.72 -12.03 0.63
CA ILE A 186 35.08 -12.51 0.89
C ILE A 186 35.59 -11.93 2.22
N VAL A 187 35.76 -12.78 3.23
CA VAL A 187 36.30 -12.40 4.53
C VAL A 187 37.79 -12.75 4.60
N ARG A 188 38.63 -11.76 4.86
CA ARG A 188 40.09 -11.89 5.04
C ARG A 188 40.42 -11.37 6.43
N ALA A 189 40.41 -12.28 7.39
CA ALA A 189 40.52 -11.93 8.80
C ALA A 189 41.93 -12.15 9.36
N THR A 190 42.37 -11.25 10.22
CA THR A 190 43.44 -11.52 11.20
C THR A 190 42.82 -12.04 12.51
N HIS A 191 43.63 -12.71 13.33
CA HIS A 191 43.23 -13.16 14.66
C HIS A 191 44.07 -12.45 15.71
N ALA A 192 43.40 -11.78 16.64
CA ALA A 192 43.99 -11.08 17.77
C ALA A 192 43.61 -11.82 19.05
N ILE A 193 44.61 -12.42 19.69
CA ILE A 193 44.45 -13.07 20.98
C ILE A 193 44.21 -12.05 22.10
N MET A 194 43.61 -12.51 23.19
CA MET A 194 43.25 -11.69 24.36
C MET A 194 44.41 -10.79 24.86
N TRP A 195 45.65 -11.27 24.75
CA TRP A 195 46.85 -10.63 25.27
C TRP A 195 47.52 -9.62 24.33
N LEU A 196 46.89 -9.27 23.21
CA LEU A 196 47.45 -8.36 22.21
C LEU A 196 47.37 -6.87 22.63
N PRO A 197 46.25 -6.36 23.18
CA PRO A 197 46.16 -4.98 23.65
C PRO A 197 47.15 -4.67 24.78
N GLY A 198 47.79 -3.50 24.72
CA GLY A 198 48.84 -3.07 25.65
C GLY A 198 50.28 -3.36 25.21
N LYS A 199 50.50 -3.93 24.01
CA LYS A 199 51.84 -4.19 23.44
C LYS A 199 52.27 -3.21 22.34
N ASP A 200 51.59 -2.07 22.20
CA ASP A 200 51.76 -1.12 21.07
C ASP A 200 51.55 -1.77 19.68
N LEU A 201 50.82 -2.89 19.62
CA LEU A 201 50.56 -3.66 18.39
C LEU A 201 49.21 -3.35 17.74
N TRP A 202 48.33 -2.60 18.40
CA TRP A 202 46.99 -2.33 17.89
C TRP A 202 47.02 -1.52 16.59
N GLU A 203 47.74 -0.40 16.58
CA GLU A 203 47.92 0.43 15.39
C GLU A 203 48.56 -0.35 14.22
N PRO A 204 49.65 -1.12 14.39
CA PRO A 204 50.15 -2.01 13.35
C PRO A 204 49.12 -3.01 12.80
N PHE A 205 48.22 -3.55 13.63
CA PHE A 205 47.16 -4.47 13.18
C PHE A 205 46.08 -3.75 12.36
N LEU A 206 45.67 -2.55 12.76
CA LEU A 206 44.74 -1.72 11.98
C LEU A 206 45.36 -1.25 10.66
N ASP A 207 46.66 -0.96 10.68
CA ASP A 207 47.43 -0.56 9.49
C ASP A 207 47.55 -1.70 8.46
N LEU A 208 47.40 -2.97 8.87
CA LEU A 208 47.24 -4.08 7.91
C LEU A 208 45.93 -3.96 7.12
N ALA A 209 44.82 -3.62 7.78
CA ALA A 209 43.53 -3.43 7.10
C ALA A 209 43.56 -2.22 6.14
N SER A 210 44.38 -1.21 6.44
CA SER A 210 44.53 -0.02 5.58
C SER A 210 45.45 -0.24 4.38
N ARG A 211 46.36 -1.21 4.43
CA ARG A 211 47.39 -1.42 3.38
C ARG A 211 47.26 -2.73 2.61
N THR A 212 46.33 -3.59 3.00
CA THR A 212 46.13 -4.92 2.39
C THR A 212 44.64 -5.20 2.21
N GLU A 213 44.30 -6.39 1.71
CA GLU A 213 42.91 -6.83 1.56
C GLU A 213 42.28 -7.36 2.86
N ILE A 214 42.99 -7.31 4.00
CA ILE A 214 42.41 -7.67 5.31
C ILE A 214 41.21 -6.76 5.60
N ASN A 215 40.07 -7.36 5.91
CA ASN A 215 38.80 -6.64 6.09
C ASN A 215 38.02 -7.08 7.34
N ALA A 216 38.59 -7.95 8.15
CA ALA A 216 38.00 -8.42 9.38
C ALA A 216 39.08 -8.74 10.41
N MET A 217 38.68 -8.79 11.68
CA MET A 217 39.51 -9.27 12.76
C MET A 217 38.65 -10.11 13.70
N VAL A 218 39.17 -11.28 14.07
CA VAL A 218 38.64 -12.07 15.18
C VAL A 218 39.36 -11.60 16.42
N LEU A 219 38.63 -11.13 17.42
CA LEU A 219 39.17 -10.65 18.69
C LEU A 219 38.72 -11.58 19.82
N ASP A 220 39.68 -12.18 20.50
CA ASP A 220 39.39 -12.98 21.68
C ASP A 220 39.13 -12.06 22.89
N ILE A 221 37.90 -12.05 23.37
CA ILE A 221 37.51 -11.28 24.57
C ILE A 221 37.62 -12.08 25.88
N LYS A 222 38.01 -13.34 25.77
CA LYS A 222 38.25 -14.29 26.87
C LYS A 222 39.19 -15.40 26.38
N ASP A 223 39.79 -16.13 27.30
CA ASP A 223 40.58 -17.32 26.98
C ASP A 223 40.30 -18.50 27.94
N GLU A 224 41.02 -19.60 27.75
CA GLU A 224 40.90 -20.83 28.54
C GLU A 224 41.35 -20.67 30.00
N SER A 225 42.03 -19.58 30.37
CA SER A 225 42.37 -19.30 31.77
C SER A 225 41.16 -18.87 32.60
N GLY A 226 40.01 -18.63 31.94
CA GLY A 226 38.79 -18.15 32.58
C GLY A 226 38.78 -16.63 32.76
N LEU A 227 39.75 -15.92 32.20
CA LEU A 227 39.81 -14.46 32.25
C LEU A 227 38.96 -13.83 31.14
N ILE A 228 38.37 -12.67 31.46
CA ILE A 228 37.57 -11.85 30.56
C ILE A 228 38.31 -10.52 30.35
N ALA A 229 38.59 -10.20 29.09
CA ALA A 229 39.41 -9.07 28.70
C ALA A 229 38.68 -7.73 28.89
N HIS A 230 37.38 -7.67 28.61
CA HIS A 230 36.58 -6.46 28.76
C HIS A 230 35.97 -6.33 30.17
N ARG A 231 35.47 -5.13 30.49
CA ARG A 231 34.79 -4.84 31.75
C ARG A 231 33.40 -5.51 31.80
N SER A 232 33.37 -6.78 32.18
CA SER A 232 32.11 -7.53 32.32
C SER A 232 31.35 -7.11 33.58
N GLU A 233 30.03 -6.93 33.44
CA GLU A 233 29.11 -6.67 34.56
C GLU A 233 28.43 -7.94 35.09
N VAL A 234 28.79 -9.11 34.55
CA VAL A 234 28.21 -10.39 34.99
C VAL A 234 28.58 -10.64 36.45
N PRO A 235 27.61 -10.76 37.38
CA PRO A 235 27.89 -10.82 38.82
C PRO A 235 28.85 -11.95 39.20
N LEU A 236 28.67 -13.13 38.62
CA LEU A 236 29.54 -14.28 38.88
C LEU A 236 30.99 -14.02 38.45
N ALA A 237 31.20 -13.34 37.31
CA ALA A 237 32.55 -13.04 36.82
C ALA A 237 33.30 -12.09 37.76
N LEU A 238 32.58 -11.14 38.36
CA LEU A 238 33.11 -10.25 39.38
C LEU A 238 33.39 -11.01 40.69
N GLU A 239 32.45 -11.84 41.12
CA GLU A 239 32.57 -12.65 42.35
C GLU A 239 33.79 -13.56 42.32
N VAL A 240 34.05 -14.22 41.18
CA VAL A 240 35.18 -15.16 41.03
C VAL A 240 36.48 -14.50 40.57
N GLY A 241 36.50 -13.18 40.38
CA GLY A 241 37.70 -12.44 39.96
C GLY A 241 38.14 -12.71 38.51
N ALA A 242 37.23 -13.11 37.63
CA ALA A 242 37.52 -13.41 36.23
C ALA A 242 37.74 -12.17 35.35
N VAL A 243 37.39 -10.96 35.82
CA VAL A 243 37.48 -9.73 35.02
C VAL A 243 38.89 -9.16 35.07
N ALA A 244 39.63 -9.30 33.96
CA ALA A 244 40.98 -8.73 33.81
C ALA A 244 40.93 -7.25 33.43
N GLY A 245 39.92 -6.81 32.66
CA GLY A 245 39.72 -5.41 32.27
C GLY A 245 40.85 -4.83 31.42
N SER A 246 41.58 -5.67 30.67
CA SER A 246 42.66 -5.26 29.78
C SER A 246 42.18 -4.51 28.54
N TYR A 247 40.89 -4.63 28.18
CA TYR A 247 40.28 -3.91 27.06
C TYR A 247 39.46 -2.75 27.60
N ALA A 248 39.86 -1.53 27.25
CA ALA A 248 39.00 -0.37 27.39
C ALA A 248 38.09 -0.31 26.14
N LEU A 249 36.88 -0.85 26.26
CA LEU A 249 35.84 -0.75 25.22
C LEU A 249 34.91 0.45 25.47
N ASP A 250 35.23 1.26 26.48
CA ASP A 250 34.45 2.38 26.96
C ASP A 250 34.98 3.66 26.28
N GLU A 251 34.22 4.20 25.32
CA GLU A 251 34.06 5.66 25.17
C GLU A 251 32.79 6.09 25.90
#